data_AF-A0A926CQX0-F1
#
_entry.id   AF-A0A926CQX0-F1
#
_cell.length_a   1.000
_cell.length_b   1.000
_cell.length_c   1.000
_cell.angle_alpha   90.00
_cell.angle_beta   90.00
_cell.angle_gamma   90.00
#
_symmetry.space_group_name_H-M   'P 1'
#
loop_
_entity.id
_entity.type
_entity.pdbx_description
1 polymer ?
#
loop_
_entity_poly.entity_id
_entity_poly.type
_entity_poly.pdbx_seq_one_letter_code
_entity_poly.pdbx_strand_id
1 'polypeptide(L)'
;MTARVTDVKAEVFKKQRWRWLLGKLWFVHPPVFLLVNASPGICLQTMAVTARPSTERLHHRNLFASGRRYYLTARERGFRLTTTSKVSWSYRRRTRSAAVMQATFSVIHNDITRIQMESHISLTNLLEFSLLPTFMTSIIVYIPWWHPSVIVGCIIALYTLSWFGHRYNATLEANEMVFFVQKALEDLEPAVIMSLEAKNLDVVYEQRDFDAEWEKFYRRHSDENHQKPAR
;
A
#
# COMPACT_ATOMS: atom_id res chain seq x y z
N MET A 1 14.70 15.71 -38.54
CA MET A 1 13.94 16.16 -37.35
C MET A 1 13.20 15.03 -36.61
N THR A 2 13.01 13.85 -37.22
CA THR A 2 12.33 12.69 -36.62
C THR A 2 13.12 11.94 -35.54
N ALA A 3 14.46 11.96 -35.59
CA ALA A 3 15.32 11.25 -34.63
C ALA A 3 15.28 11.81 -33.19
N ARG A 4 14.91 13.09 -33.00
CA ARG A 4 14.80 13.68 -31.65
C ARG A 4 13.54 13.25 -30.90
N VAL A 5 12.47 12.88 -31.62
CA VAL A 5 11.18 12.53 -31.00
C VAL A 5 11.18 11.09 -30.47
N THR A 6 11.94 10.18 -31.09
CA THR A 6 12.08 8.79 -30.65
C THR A 6 12.85 8.67 -29.34
N ASP A 7 13.85 9.52 -29.12
CA ASP A 7 14.72 9.48 -27.94
C ASP A 7 13.99 9.94 -26.66
N VAL A 8 13.19 11.01 -26.77
CA VAL A 8 12.37 11.52 -25.65
C VAL A 8 11.33 10.49 -25.18
N LYS A 9 10.71 9.76 -26.11
CA LYS A 9 9.73 8.71 -25.75
C LYS A 9 10.40 7.55 -25.01
N ALA A 10 11.62 7.17 -25.40
CA ALA A 10 12.35 6.08 -24.75
C ALA A 10 12.73 6.43 -23.30
N GLU A 11 13.16 7.67 -23.04
CA GLU A 11 13.48 8.14 -21.69
C GLU A 11 12.26 8.14 -20.75
N VAL A 12 11.11 8.63 -21.22
CA VAL A 12 9.87 8.68 -20.43
C VAL A 12 9.41 7.27 -20.09
N PHE A 13 9.43 6.36 -21.07
CA PHE A 13 9.00 4.98 -20.87
C PHE A 13 9.92 4.23 -19.89
N LYS A 14 11.24 4.46 -19.99
CA LYS A 14 12.23 3.89 -19.06
C LYS A 14 11.98 4.40 -17.64
N LYS A 15 11.81 5.71 -17.43
CA LYS A 15 11.52 6.28 -16.10
C LYS A 15 10.21 5.74 -15.52
N GLN A 16 9.15 5.63 -16.32
CA GLN A 16 7.87 5.12 -15.87
C GLN A 16 7.96 3.65 -15.43
N ARG A 17 8.63 2.81 -16.24
CA ARG A 17 8.83 1.40 -15.91
C ARG A 17 9.69 1.20 -14.65
N TRP A 18 10.73 2.00 -14.47
CA TRP A 18 11.55 1.99 -13.25
C TRP A 18 10.75 2.38 -12.01
N ARG A 19 9.91 3.41 -12.08
CA ARG A 19 9.04 3.82 -10.96
C ARG A 19 8.02 2.74 -10.64
N TRP A 20 7.47 2.07 -11.66
CA TRP A 20 6.55 0.94 -11.46
C TRP A 20 7.25 -0.25 -10.79
N LEU A 21 8.46 -0.62 -11.24
CA LEU A 21 9.24 -1.70 -10.65
C LEU A 21 9.66 -1.40 -9.21
N LEU A 22 10.17 -0.19 -8.95
CA LEU A 22 10.54 0.26 -7.61
C LEU A 22 9.31 0.32 -6.70
N GLY A 23 8.17 0.77 -7.22
CA GLY A 23 6.91 0.74 -6.52
C GLY A 23 6.53 -0.69 -6.13
N LYS A 24 6.60 -1.63 -7.08
CA LYS A 24 6.30 -3.04 -6.79
C LYS A 24 7.30 -3.67 -5.82
N LEU A 25 8.57 -3.27 -5.84
CA LEU A 25 9.60 -3.78 -4.92
C LEU A 25 9.41 -3.23 -3.50
N TRP A 26 9.07 -1.95 -3.37
CA TRP A 26 8.98 -1.25 -2.09
C TRP A 26 7.63 -1.42 -1.38
N PHE A 27 6.53 -1.35 -2.14
CA PHE A 27 5.18 -1.51 -1.63
C PHE A 27 4.80 -2.99 -1.59
N VAL A 28 4.29 -3.39 -0.44
CA VAL A 28 4.00 -4.80 -0.14
C VAL A 28 2.52 -5.09 -0.31
N HIS A 29 1.68 -4.12 0.04
CA HIS A 29 0.24 -4.22 0.01
C HIS A 29 -0.33 -3.08 -0.83
N PRO A 30 -1.38 -3.31 -1.65
CA PRO A 30 -2.09 -2.21 -2.31
C PRO A 30 -2.63 -1.21 -1.28
N PRO A 31 -2.78 0.07 -1.63
CA PRO A 31 -3.34 1.05 -0.73
C PRO A 31 -4.76 0.63 -0.33
N VAL A 32 -5.04 0.61 0.98
CA VAL A 32 -6.36 0.27 1.52
C VAL A 32 -7.03 1.53 2.02
N PHE A 33 -8.30 1.71 1.67
CA PHE A 33 -9.11 2.84 2.11
C PHE A 33 -10.16 2.38 3.10
N LEU A 34 -10.26 3.08 4.22
CA LEU A 34 -11.31 2.90 5.22
C LEU A 34 -12.04 4.22 5.41
N LEU A 35 -13.36 4.19 5.49
CA LEU A 35 -14.20 5.36 5.78
C LEU A 35 -14.85 5.14 7.15
N VAL A 36 -14.66 6.09 8.05
CA VAL A 36 -15.14 6.00 9.42
C VAL A 36 -15.86 7.30 9.76
N ASN A 37 -17.03 7.19 10.40
CA ASN A 37 -17.79 8.35 10.85
C ASN A 37 -17.27 8.84 12.22
N ALA A 38 -16.01 9.25 12.25
CA ALA A 38 -15.36 9.76 13.44
C ALA A 38 -14.24 10.72 13.06
N SER A 39 -14.00 11.71 13.93
CA SER A 39 -12.87 12.63 13.76
C SER A 39 -11.52 11.89 13.82
N PRO A 40 -10.46 12.40 13.16
CA PRO A 40 -9.14 11.77 13.19
C PRO A 40 -8.59 11.54 14.60
N GLY A 41 -8.92 12.44 15.54
CA GLY A 41 -8.53 12.33 16.94
C GLY A 41 -9.17 11.14 17.64
N ILE A 42 -10.48 10.92 17.42
CA ILE A 42 -11.21 9.77 17.97
C ILE A 42 -10.64 8.47 17.39
N CYS A 43 -10.45 8.40 16.06
CA CYS A 43 -9.85 7.23 15.41
C CYS A 43 -8.49 6.87 16.02
N LEU A 44 -7.61 7.87 16.19
CA LEU A 44 -6.29 7.69 16.81
C LEU A 44 -6.39 7.21 18.25
N GLN A 45 -7.26 7.82 19.05
CA GLN A 45 -7.46 7.47 20.44
C GLN A 45 -7.98 6.03 20.57
N THR A 46 -9.00 5.67 19.80
CA THR A 46 -9.57 4.31 19.78
C THR A 46 -8.49 3.28 19.41
N MET A 47 -7.72 3.52 18.34
CA MET A 47 -6.61 2.64 17.97
C MET A 47 -5.52 2.56 19.05
N ALA A 48 -5.18 3.67 19.71
CA ALA A 48 -4.17 3.70 20.77
C ALA A 48 -4.61 2.92 22.01
N VAL A 49 -5.89 2.99 22.37
CA VAL A 49 -6.47 2.21 23.46
C VAL A 49 -6.51 0.72 23.08
N THR A 50 -6.93 0.39 21.86
CA THR A 50 -7.00 -1.00 21.36
C THR A 50 -5.63 -1.62 21.08
N ALA A 51 -4.57 -0.83 20.88
CA ALA A 51 -3.21 -1.33 20.70
C ALA A 51 -2.64 -2.01 21.95
N ARG A 52 -3.21 -1.77 23.14
CA ARG A 52 -2.81 -2.41 24.39
C ARG A 52 -3.69 -3.65 24.65
N PRO A 53 -3.09 -4.81 24.98
CA PRO A 53 -3.87 -5.97 25.35
C PRO A 53 -4.64 -5.67 26.65
N SER A 54 -5.95 -5.93 26.65
CA SER A 54 -6.81 -5.83 27.83
C SER A 54 -7.50 -7.17 28.08
N THR A 55 -7.58 -7.57 29.33
CA THR A 55 -8.32 -8.78 29.76
C THR A 55 -9.82 -8.62 29.66
N GLU A 56 -10.32 -7.38 29.64
CA GLU A 56 -11.76 -7.06 29.55
C GLU A 56 -12.30 -7.17 28.12
N ARG A 57 -11.44 -7.08 27.10
CA ARG A 57 -11.82 -7.07 25.68
C ARG A 57 -11.47 -8.37 24.97
N LEU A 58 -12.17 -9.44 25.34
CA LEU A 58 -11.95 -10.79 24.79
C LEU A 58 -12.07 -10.85 23.26
N HIS A 59 -12.92 -10.01 22.64
CA HIS A 59 -13.10 -9.98 21.18
C HIS A 59 -11.85 -9.50 20.41
N HIS A 60 -10.94 -8.76 21.06
CA HIS A 60 -9.66 -8.34 20.47
C HIS A 60 -8.53 -9.35 20.71
N ARG A 61 -8.77 -10.49 21.36
CA ARG A 61 -7.73 -11.49 21.64
C ARG A 61 -7.01 -11.96 20.38
N ASN A 62 -7.73 -12.08 19.27
CA ASN A 62 -7.16 -12.52 17.99
C ASN A 62 -6.17 -11.48 17.40
N LEU A 63 -6.28 -10.19 17.75
CA LEU A 63 -5.33 -9.17 17.33
C LEU A 63 -3.94 -9.41 17.91
N PHE A 64 -3.87 -9.98 19.11
CA PHE A 64 -2.62 -10.25 19.83
C PHE A 64 -2.14 -11.70 19.69
N ALA A 65 -2.68 -12.44 18.71
CA ALA A 65 -2.19 -13.76 18.37
C ALA A 65 -0.66 -13.74 18.19
N SER A 66 0.01 -14.83 18.60
CA SER A 66 1.47 -14.95 18.57
C SER A 66 2.23 -13.93 19.44
N GLY A 67 1.55 -13.31 20.42
CA GLY A 67 2.16 -12.35 21.35
C GLY A 67 2.54 -11.03 20.68
N ARG A 68 1.83 -10.67 19.61
CA ARG A 68 2.06 -9.45 18.85
C ARG A 68 1.84 -8.19 19.66
N ARG A 69 2.52 -7.12 19.29
CA ARG A 69 2.34 -5.78 19.84
C ARG A 69 2.35 -4.78 18.72
N TYR A 70 1.38 -3.89 18.74
CA TYR A 70 1.23 -2.81 17.78
C TYR A 70 1.78 -1.53 18.40
N TYR A 71 2.60 -0.82 17.64
CA TYR A 71 3.17 0.46 18.03
C TYR A 71 2.63 1.52 17.11
N LEU A 72 1.80 2.40 17.67
CA LEU A 72 1.19 3.50 16.95
C LEU A 72 1.95 4.79 17.28
N THR A 73 2.34 5.51 16.24
CA THR A 73 2.97 6.83 16.36
C THR A 73 2.14 7.83 15.57
N ALA A 74 1.58 8.83 16.25
CA ALA A 74 0.84 9.89 15.60
C ALA A 74 1.75 10.72 14.68
N ARG A 75 1.18 11.22 13.58
CA ARG A 75 1.81 12.14 12.62
C ARG A 75 0.84 13.28 12.32
N GLU A 76 1.36 14.40 11.81
CA GLU A 76 0.55 15.60 11.52
C GLU A 76 -0.71 15.32 10.68
N ARG A 77 -0.59 14.44 9.69
CA ARG A 77 -1.69 14.10 8.75
C ARG A 77 -2.19 12.67 8.90
N GLY A 78 -1.86 11.96 9.99
CA GLY A 78 -2.06 10.51 10.01
C GLY A 78 -1.37 9.77 11.15
N PHE A 79 -0.97 8.54 10.87
CA PHE A 79 -0.19 7.74 11.81
C PHE A 79 0.77 6.78 11.11
N ARG A 80 1.74 6.30 11.88
CA ARG A 80 2.59 5.18 11.53
C ARG A 80 2.26 4.03 12.47
N LEU A 81 2.11 2.84 11.91
CA LEU A 81 1.92 1.60 12.64
C LEU A 81 3.07 0.64 12.31
N THR A 82 3.64 0.05 13.34
CA THR A 82 4.58 -1.06 13.23
C THR A 82 4.17 -2.18 14.18
N THR A 83 4.63 -3.39 13.94
CA THR A 83 4.32 -4.53 14.81
C THR A 83 5.55 -5.36 15.11
N THR A 84 5.49 -6.08 16.23
CA THR A 84 6.53 -7.05 16.64
C THR A 84 5.85 -8.29 17.15
N SER A 85 6.42 -9.47 16.88
CA SER A 85 5.96 -10.76 17.39
C SER A 85 6.96 -11.35 18.40
N LYS A 86 6.50 -12.28 19.24
CA LYS A 86 7.40 -13.05 20.11
C LYS A 86 8.15 -14.09 19.28
N VAL A 87 9.42 -14.31 19.63
CA VAL A 87 10.20 -15.42 19.09
C VAL A 87 9.91 -16.66 19.91
N SER A 88 9.47 -17.75 19.28
CA SER A 88 9.02 -18.97 19.98
C SER A 88 10.08 -19.58 20.89
N TRP A 89 11.36 -19.54 20.49
CA TRP A 89 12.47 -20.09 21.26
C TRP A 89 13.12 -19.12 22.26
N SER A 90 12.65 -17.88 22.37
CA SER A 90 13.26 -16.89 23.27
C SER A 90 12.21 -16.02 23.97
N TYR A 91 12.06 -16.22 25.27
CA TYR A 91 11.05 -15.52 26.07
C TYR A 91 11.22 -13.99 26.06
N ARG A 92 12.46 -13.50 26.07
CA ARG A 92 12.78 -12.06 26.14
C ARG A 92 12.95 -11.40 24.78
N ARG A 93 13.06 -12.16 23.69
CA ARG A 93 13.35 -11.61 22.36
C ARG A 93 12.06 -11.44 21.55
N ARG A 94 11.98 -10.33 20.84
CA ARG A 94 10.94 -10.04 19.85
C ARG A 94 11.55 -9.94 18.46
N THR A 95 10.75 -10.23 17.46
CA THR A 95 11.11 -10.01 16.06
C THR A 95 11.19 -8.51 15.78
N ARG A 96 12.00 -8.15 14.78
CA ARG A 96 11.97 -6.81 14.20
C ARG A 96 10.76 -6.72 13.26
N SER A 97 10.22 -5.52 13.12
CA SER A 97 9.12 -5.27 12.20
C SER A 97 9.60 -5.42 10.75
N ALA A 98 8.95 -6.28 9.98
CA ALA A 98 9.22 -6.53 8.58
C ALA A 98 8.54 -5.52 7.66
N ALA A 99 7.43 -4.93 8.11
CA ALA A 99 6.65 -3.94 7.37
C ALA A 99 6.31 -2.72 8.21
N VAL A 100 6.27 -1.56 7.58
CA VAL A 100 5.82 -0.31 8.21
C VAL A 100 4.58 0.17 7.46
N MET A 101 3.49 0.37 8.18
CA MET A 101 2.28 0.95 7.63
C MET A 101 2.24 2.44 7.94
N GLN A 102 2.03 3.25 6.92
CA GLN A 102 1.74 4.67 7.05
C GLN A 102 0.31 4.90 6.62
N ALA A 103 -0.44 5.60 7.45
CA ALA A 103 -1.81 5.93 7.17
C ALA A 103 -2.00 7.44 7.19
N THR A 104 -2.78 7.97 6.27
CA THR A 104 -3.12 9.38 6.19
C THR A 104 -4.62 9.57 6.38
N PHE A 105 -4.98 10.55 7.20
CA PHE A 105 -6.36 10.98 7.39
C PHE A 105 -6.69 12.10 6.38
N SER A 106 -7.85 11.97 5.76
CA SER A 106 -8.44 12.99 4.91
C SER A 106 -9.90 13.15 5.32
N VAL A 107 -10.27 14.34 5.79
CA VAL A 107 -11.65 14.64 6.17
C VAL A 107 -12.42 14.94 4.89
N ILE A 108 -13.50 14.20 4.64
CA ILE A 108 -14.31 14.37 3.42
C ILE A 108 -15.48 15.32 3.71
N HIS A 109 -16.28 15.04 4.74
CA HIS A 109 -17.47 15.83 5.07
C HIS A 109 -17.95 15.51 6.49
N ASN A 110 -18.43 16.51 7.25
CA ASN A 110 -19.12 16.39 8.55
C ASN A 110 -18.75 15.13 9.36
N ASP A 111 -17.50 15.06 9.83
CA ASP A 111 -16.94 13.96 10.67
C ASP A 111 -16.63 12.61 9.98
N ILE A 112 -16.83 12.49 8.67
CA ILE A 112 -16.36 11.35 7.89
C ILE A 112 -14.87 11.51 7.59
N THR A 113 -14.07 10.63 8.18
CA THR A 113 -12.63 10.54 7.94
C THR A 113 -12.32 9.37 7.01
N ARG A 114 -11.66 9.67 5.89
CA ARG A 114 -11.01 8.67 5.03
C ARG A 114 -9.60 8.40 5.51
N ILE A 115 -9.35 7.14 5.81
CA ILE A 115 -8.04 6.60 6.18
C ILE A 115 -7.47 5.90 4.96
N GLN A 116 -6.40 6.43 4.39
CA GLN A 116 -5.62 5.76 3.36
C GLN A 116 -4.41 5.10 4.00
N MET A 117 -4.29 3.79 3.87
CA MET A 117 -3.23 2.98 4.46
C MET A 117 -2.30 2.46 3.38
N GLU A 118 -1.00 2.70 3.56
CA GLU A 118 0.06 2.26 2.67
C GLU A 118 1.14 1.51 3.45
N SER A 119 1.43 0.28 3.02
CA SER A 119 2.41 -0.59 3.68
C SER A 119 3.63 -0.81 2.80
N HIS A 120 4.81 -0.58 3.37
CA HIS A 120 6.10 -0.77 2.71
C HIS A 120 7.02 -1.67 3.56
N ILE A 121 8.01 -2.27 2.90
CA ILE A 121 9.01 -3.08 3.59
C ILE A 121 9.85 -2.19 4.51
N SER A 122 10.12 -2.66 5.74
CA SER A 122 11.07 -1.99 6.63
C SER A 122 12.48 -2.02 6.05
N LEU A 123 13.21 -0.90 6.12
CA LEU A 123 14.59 -0.83 5.66
C LEU A 123 15.49 -1.85 6.37
N THR A 124 15.24 -2.14 7.64
CA THR A 124 16.02 -3.15 8.39
C THR A 124 15.79 -4.54 7.83
N ASN A 125 14.55 -4.87 7.45
CA ASN A 125 14.21 -6.14 6.82
C ASN A 125 14.81 -6.24 5.42
N LEU A 126 14.92 -5.10 4.71
CA LEU A 126 15.64 -5.05 3.43
C LEU A 126 17.14 -5.31 3.60
N LEU A 127 17.79 -4.75 4.61
CA LEU A 127 19.21 -5.02 4.84
C LEU A 127 19.44 -6.49 5.22
N GLU A 128 18.55 -7.05 6.03
CA GLU A 128 18.63 -8.43 6.51
C GLU A 128 18.50 -9.48 5.40
N PHE A 129 17.70 -9.23 4.33
CA PHE A 129 17.58 -10.18 3.22
C PHE A 129 18.91 -10.43 2.51
N SER A 130 19.80 -9.44 2.49
CA SER A 130 21.03 -9.48 1.70
C SER A 130 22.21 -10.11 2.45
N LEU A 131 22.21 -10.03 3.78
CA LEU A 131 23.37 -10.38 4.60
C LEU A 131 23.66 -11.89 4.55
N LEU A 132 22.63 -12.73 4.76
CA LEU A 132 22.79 -14.19 4.76
C LEU A 132 23.11 -14.75 3.36
N PRO A 133 22.42 -14.37 2.27
CA PRO A 133 22.78 -14.80 0.92
C PRO A 133 24.17 -14.33 0.50
N THR A 134 24.60 -13.12 0.87
CA THR A 134 25.96 -12.63 0.58
C THR A 134 27.01 -13.49 1.28
N PHE A 135 26.79 -13.80 2.56
CA PHE A 135 27.67 -14.69 3.31
C PHE A 135 27.74 -16.09 2.68
N MET A 136 26.60 -16.70 2.36
CA MET A 136 26.58 -18.02 1.71
C MET A 136 27.20 -18.02 0.31
N THR A 137 26.98 -16.95 -0.46
CA THR A 137 27.63 -16.77 -1.75
C THR A 137 29.15 -16.74 -1.61
N SER A 138 29.67 -16.07 -0.58
CA SER A 138 31.11 -16.03 -0.33
C SER A 138 31.70 -17.43 -0.14
N ILE A 139 30.97 -18.34 0.52
CA ILE A 139 31.41 -19.73 0.71
C ILE A 139 31.31 -20.52 -0.60
N ILE A 140 30.19 -20.40 -1.31
CA ILE A 140 29.90 -21.19 -2.52
C ILE A 140 30.92 -20.92 -3.63
N VAL A 141 31.39 -19.68 -3.76
CA VAL A 141 32.38 -19.28 -4.78
C VAL A 141 33.73 -19.97 -4.59
N TYR A 142 34.12 -20.32 -3.36
CA TYR A 142 35.41 -20.98 -3.08
C TYR A 142 35.35 -22.51 -3.10
N ILE A 143 34.16 -23.10 -3.23
CA ILE A 143 34.03 -24.55 -3.36
C ILE A 143 34.48 -24.96 -4.78
N PRO A 144 35.32 -26.00 -4.94
CA PRO A 144 35.78 -26.46 -6.24
C PRO A 144 34.68 -27.25 -6.96
N TRP A 145 33.63 -26.56 -7.42
CA TRP A 145 32.55 -27.14 -8.21
C TRP A 145 33.03 -27.47 -9.63
N TRP A 146 32.42 -28.50 -10.23
CA TRP A 146 32.80 -28.95 -11.57
C TRP A 146 32.37 -28.00 -12.70
N HIS A 147 31.34 -27.17 -12.49
CA HIS A 147 30.80 -26.25 -13.50
C HIS A 147 30.39 -24.88 -12.93
N PRO A 148 30.84 -23.76 -13.52
CA PRO A 148 30.47 -22.39 -13.08
C PRO A 148 28.96 -22.10 -13.11
N SER A 149 28.22 -22.73 -14.02
CA SER A 149 26.77 -22.54 -14.14
C SER A 149 26.02 -22.97 -12.88
N VAL A 150 26.51 -23.99 -12.17
CA VAL A 150 25.92 -24.46 -10.91
C VAL A 150 26.08 -23.40 -9.83
N ILE A 151 27.27 -22.78 -9.74
CA ILE A 151 27.56 -21.69 -8.80
C ILE A 151 26.57 -20.54 -9.03
N VAL A 152 26.44 -20.08 -10.29
CA VAL A 152 25.51 -19.00 -10.64
C VAL A 152 24.06 -19.37 -10.32
N GLY A 153 23.64 -20.58 -10.66
CA GLY A 153 22.30 -21.09 -10.34
C GLY A 153 22.00 -21.09 -8.85
N CYS A 154 22.94 -21.58 -8.03
CA CYS A 154 22.81 -21.58 -6.57
C CYS A 154 22.72 -20.17 -6.00
N ILE A 155 23.53 -19.22 -6.49
CA ILE A 155 23.47 -17.82 -6.06
C ILE A 155 22.10 -17.22 -6.39
N ILE A 156 21.62 -17.38 -7.63
CA ILE A 156 20.31 -16.87 -8.04
C ILE A 156 19.20 -17.48 -7.17
N ALA A 157 19.23 -18.79 -6.95
CA ALA A 157 18.26 -19.48 -6.09
C ALA A 157 18.27 -18.95 -4.65
N LEU A 158 19.45 -18.72 -4.06
CA LEU A 158 19.57 -18.19 -2.69
C LEU A 158 18.97 -16.78 -2.56
N TYR A 159 19.32 -15.88 -3.48
CA TYR A 159 18.82 -14.51 -3.44
C TYR A 159 17.32 -14.44 -3.71
N THR A 160 16.83 -15.23 -4.68
CA THR A 160 15.40 -15.27 -4.99
C THR A 160 14.59 -15.82 -3.80
N LEU A 161 15.03 -16.93 -3.21
CA LEU A 161 14.34 -17.53 -2.07
C LEU A 161 14.36 -16.61 -0.84
N SER A 162 15.50 -15.98 -0.55
CA SER A 162 15.62 -14.96 0.50
C SER A 162 14.64 -13.81 0.27
N TRP A 163 14.66 -13.23 -0.94
CA TRP A 163 13.77 -12.13 -1.32
C TRP A 163 12.29 -12.49 -1.14
N PHE A 164 11.87 -13.65 -1.64
CA PHE A 164 10.48 -14.11 -1.51
C PHE A 164 10.09 -14.33 -0.05
N GLY A 165 10.97 -14.92 0.77
CA GLY A 165 10.69 -15.12 2.20
C GLY A 165 10.50 -13.81 2.95
N HIS A 166 11.42 -12.85 2.77
CA HIS A 166 11.32 -11.54 3.41
C HIS A 166 10.11 -10.74 2.94
N ARG A 167 9.79 -10.81 1.64
CA ARG A 167 8.61 -10.17 1.07
C ARG A 167 7.33 -10.79 1.60
N TYR A 168 7.23 -12.12 1.66
CA TYR A 168 6.06 -12.83 2.18
C TYR A 168 5.81 -12.47 3.65
N ASN A 169 6.85 -12.46 4.48
CA ASN A 169 6.75 -12.04 5.88
C ASN A 169 6.27 -10.60 6.02
N ALA A 170 6.80 -9.68 5.20
CA ALA A 170 6.33 -8.29 5.19
C ALA A 170 4.86 -8.18 4.76
N THR A 171 4.40 -8.99 3.80
CA THR A 171 3.00 -8.99 3.34
C THR A 171 2.06 -9.48 4.43
N LEU A 172 2.43 -10.57 5.10
CA LEU A 172 1.68 -11.13 6.21
C LEU A 172 1.57 -10.12 7.36
N GLU A 173 2.68 -9.45 7.70
CA GLU A 173 2.69 -8.40 8.71
C GLU A 173 1.84 -7.18 8.31
N ALA A 174 1.88 -6.77 7.03
CA ALA A 174 1.04 -5.70 6.51
C ALA A 174 -0.46 -6.03 6.59
N ASN A 175 -0.84 -7.26 6.23
CA ASN A 175 -2.23 -7.72 6.34
C ASN A 175 -2.73 -7.66 7.78
N GLU A 176 -1.88 -8.02 8.74
CA GLU A 176 -2.23 -7.99 10.16
C GLU A 176 -2.36 -6.57 10.70
N MET A 177 -1.53 -5.64 10.22
CA MET A 177 -1.67 -4.22 10.53
C MET A 177 -2.99 -3.64 9.99
N VAL A 178 -3.38 -4.00 8.76
CA VAL A 178 -4.67 -3.61 8.17
C VAL A 178 -5.82 -4.21 8.96
N PHE A 179 -5.76 -5.51 9.25
CA PHE A 179 -6.77 -6.21 10.06
C PHE A 179 -6.90 -5.59 11.45
N PHE A 180 -5.79 -5.20 12.09
CA PHE A 180 -5.80 -4.48 13.35
C PHE A 180 -6.56 -3.15 13.24
N VAL A 181 -6.28 -2.32 12.23
CA VAL A 181 -6.97 -1.04 12.06
C VAL A 181 -8.45 -1.24 11.80
N GLN A 182 -8.82 -2.19 10.94
CA GLN A 182 -10.22 -2.53 10.67
C GLN A 182 -10.95 -2.96 11.94
N LYS A 183 -10.40 -3.92 12.69
CA LYS A 183 -11.01 -4.44 13.91
C LYS A 183 -11.03 -3.40 15.04
N ALA A 184 -10.02 -2.54 15.13
CA ALA A 184 -9.95 -1.51 16.16
C ALA A 184 -10.96 -0.38 15.94
N LEU A 185 -11.38 -0.17 14.69
CA LEU A 185 -12.35 0.86 14.30
C LEU A 185 -13.74 0.28 14.03
N GLU A 186 -13.93 -1.05 14.16
CA GLU A 186 -15.21 -1.72 13.93
C GLU A 186 -16.29 -1.31 14.93
N ASP A 187 -15.89 -0.90 16.14
CA ASP A 187 -16.81 -0.39 17.15
C ASP A 187 -17.28 1.05 16.86
N LEU A 188 -16.65 1.75 15.91
CA LEU A 188 -17.10 3.06 15.46
C LEU A 188 -18.15 2.89 14.36
N GLU A 189 -19.14 3.78 14.33
CA GLU A 189 -20.19 3.73 13.32
C GLU A 189 -19.57 3.77 11.91
N PRO A 190 -19.85 2.75 11.06
CA PRO A 190 -19.41 2.76 9.68
C PRO A 190 -19.95 4.02 9.00
N ALA A 191 -19.10 4.75 8.29
CA ALA A 191 -19.58 5.84 7.48
C ALA A 191 -20.48 5.26 6.38
N VAL A 192 -21.78 5.48 6.52
CA VAL A 192 -22.72 5.27 5.43
C VAL A 192 -22.35 6.30 4.39
N ILE A 193 -21.63 5.86 3.36
CA ILE A 193 -21.46 6.67 2.16
C ILE A 193 -22.89 6.86 1.69
N MET A 194 -23.43 8.08 1.78
CA MET A 194 -24.58 8.43 0.97
C MET A 194 -24.12 8.12 -0.45
N SER A 195 -24.59 7.00 -1.01
CA SER A 195 -24.53 6.79 -2.45
C SER A 195 -25.06 8.09 -3.02
N LEU A 196 -24.32 8.74 -3.94
CA LEU A 196 -24.81 9.93 -4.61
C LEU A 196 -26.27 9.64 -4.93
N GLU A 197 -27.18 10.34 -4.24
CA GLU A 197 -28.60 10.18 -4.46
C GLU A 197 -28.71 10.46 -5.96
N ALA A 198 -29.14 9.48 -6.75
CA ALA A 198 -29.38 9.61 -8.18
C ALA A 198 -30.61 10.51 -8.40
N LYS A 199 -30.58 11.67 -7.76
CA LYS A 199 -31.63 12.67 -7.70
C LYS A 199 -31.14 13.76 -8.63
N ASN A 200 -31.49 13.58 -9.90
CA ASN A 200 -31.14 14.40 -11.05
C ASN A 200 -29.78 14.12 -11.69
N LEU A 201 -29.42 12.84 -11.87
CA LEU A 201 -28.76 12.49 -13.11
C LEU A 201 -29.86 12.09 -14.07
N ASP A 202 -30.21 13.02 -14.96
CA ASP A 202 -30.82 12.70 -16.25
C ASP A 202 -29.78 11.88 -17.04
N VAL A 203 -29.55 10.65 -16.58
CA VAL A 203 -28.75 9.68 -17.31
C VAL A 203 -29.63 9.30 -18.48
N VAL A 204 -29.33 9.91 -19.62
CA VAL A 204 -29.88 9.55 -20.91
C VAL A 204 -29.52 8.10 -21.18
N TYR A 205 -30.39 7.17 -20.80
CA TYR A 205 -30.19 5.72 -20.95
C TYR A 205 -30.45 5.23 -22.39
N GLU A 206 -31.02 6.08 -23.26
CA GLU A 206 -31.21 5.76 -24.66
C GLU A 206 -30.00 6.23 -25.47
N GLN A 207 -29.27 5.27 -26.04
CA GLN A 207 -28.10 5.51 -26.90
C GLN A 207 -28.37 6.56 -28.00
N ARG A 208 -29.62 6.63 -28.49
CA ARG A 208 -30.06 7.61 -29.49
C ARG A 208 -30.08 9.04 -28.96
N ASP A 209 -30.50 9.23 -27.72
CA ASP A 209 -30.58 10.55 -27.10
C ASP A 209 -29.19 11.05 -26.71
N PHE A 210 -28.28 10.13 -26.34
CA PHE A 210 -26.86 10.47 -26.14
C PHE A 210 -26.23 10.95 -27.45
N ASP A 211 -26.44 10.24 -28.56
CA ASP A 211 -25.90 10.66 -29.87
C ASP A 211 -26.44 12.03 -30.29
N ALA A 212 -27.72 12.32 -30.02
CA ALA A 212 -28.35 13.60 -30.33
C ALA A 212 -27.82 14.76 -29.47
N GLU A 213 -27.65 14.57 -28.17
CA GLU A 213 -27.07 15.60 -27.28
C GLU A 213 -25.56 15.78 -27.54
N TRP A 214 -24.86 14.70 -27.90
CA TRP A 214 -23.46 14.75 -28.29
C TRP A 214 -23.26 15.54 -29.59
N GLU A 215 -24.16 15.36 -30.56
CA GLU A 215 -24.15 16.13 -31.81
C GLU A 215 -24.45 17.62 -31.58
N LYS A 216 -25.40 17.94 -30.69
CA LYS A 216 -25.66 19.34 -30.26
C LYS A 216 -24.43 19.98 -29.61
N PHE A 217 -23.74 19.25 -28.73
CA PHE A 217 -22.51 19.73 -28.09
C PHE A 217 -21.42 20.03 -29.13
N TYR A 218 -21.22 19.11 -30.09
CA TYR A 218 -20.23 19.30 -31.16
C TYR A 218 -20.53 20.51 -32.06
N ARG A 219 -21.80 20.71 -32.46
CA ARG A 219 -22.19 21.90 -33.24
C ARG A 219 -21.91 23.20 -32.50
N ARG A 220 -22.23 23.25 -31.20
CA ARG A 220 -22.00 24.45 -30.37
C ARG A 220 -20.52 24.82 -30.30
N HIS A 221 -19.62 23.84 -30.22
CA HIS A 221 -18.18 24.09 -30.16
C HIS A 221 -17.48 24.16 -31.52
N SER A 222 -18.06 23.63 -32.60
CA SER A 222 -17.55 23.87 -33.95
C SER A 222 -17.77 25.32 -34.37
N ASP A 223 -18.93 25.88 -34.03
CA ASP A 223 -19.31 27.25 -34.36
C ASP A 223 -18.45 28.27 -33.59
N GLU A 224 -18.17 28.03 -32.30
CA GLU A 224 -17.24 28.83 -31.50
C GLU A 224 -15.81 28.84 -32.09
N ASN A 225 -15.35 27.72 -32.65
CA ASN A 225 -14.02 27.64 -33.25
C ASN A 225 -13.91 28.33 -34.62
N HIS A 226 -15.02 28.51 -35.34
CA HIS A 226 -15.04 29.24 -36.61
C HIS A 226 -15.12 30.76 -36.43
N GLN A 227 -15.32 31.23 -35.19
CA GLN A 227 -15.49 32.64 -34.86
C GLN A 227 -14.24 33.31 -34.26
N LYS A 228 -13.07 32.67 -34.37
CA LYS A 228 -11.78 33.35 -34.17
C LYS A 228 -11.32 34.02 -35.47
N PRO A 229 -11.54 35.33 -35.67
CA PRO A 229 -10.89 36.03 -36.76
C PRO A 229 -9.38 35.99 -36.56
N ALA A 230 -8.66 35.67 -37.64
CA ALA A 230 -7.21 35.74 -37.68
C ALA A 230 -6.77 37.16 -37.26
N ARG A 231 -6.03 37.23 -36.15
CA ARG A 231 -5.17 38.37 -35.81
C ARG A 231 -3.74 37.96 -36.08
#